data_AF-A0A424W326-F1
#
_entry.id   AF-A0A424W326-F1
#
_cell.length_a   1.000
_cell.length_b   1.000
_cell.length_c   1.000
_cell.angle_alpha   90.00
_cell.angle_beta   90.00
_cell.angle_gamma   90.00
#
_symmetry.space_group_name_H-M   'P 1'
#
loop_
_entity.id
_entity.type
_entity.pdbx_description
1 polymer ?
#
loop_
_entity_poly.entity_id
_entity_poly.type
_entity_poly.pdbx_seq_one_letter_code
_entity_poly.pdbx_strand_id
1 'polypeptide(L)'
;GSHCDTVMAGGRFDGIIGVLAGIEVAHTLREQGVQLEHPFEVIDFLSEEPSDYGISCVGSRALCGQLTPDMLTARNPEGETLAAGIARIGGDPSALGAPLRAADGTAAFVELHIEQGPVLESRGLPIGVVTNIVGIRRVLITVEGQPDHAGTTPMDIRRDALVGAARIIDAAHRQASAA
;
A
#
# COMPACT_ATOMS: atom_id res chain seq x y z
N GLY A 1 -0.37 3.55 -15.04
CA GLY A 1 0.18 4.30 -13.89
C GLY A 1 0.70 3.33 -12.88
N SER A 2 1.39 3.81 -11.84
CA SER A 2 1.83 3.04 -10.66
C SER A 2 2.27 4.02 -9.57
N HIS A 3 3.34 3.74 -8.83
CA HIS A 3 3.88 4.61 -7.77
C HIS A 3 5.43 4.66 -7.78
N CYS A 4 6.02 5.73 -7.26
CA CYS A 4 7.47 5.85 -7.08
C CYS A 4 7.93 5.84 -5.61
N ASP A 5 7.00 5.89 -4.65
CA ASP A 5 7.36 5.69 -3.25
C ASP A 5 7.75 4.24 -2.96
N THR A 6 8.59 4.06 -1.92
CA THR A 6 9.22 2.77 -1.61
C THR A 6 9.19 2.51 -0.11
N VAL A 7 9.19 1.24 0.29
CA VAL A 7 9.44 0.83 1.69
C VAL A 7 10.90 0.96 2.11
N MET A 8 11.14 0.87 3.42
CA MET A 8 12.49 0.72 3.98
C MET A 8 13.18 -0.51 3.39
N ALA A 9 14.37 -0.29 2.80
CA ALA A 9 15.11 -1.31 2.05
C ALA A 9 14.33 -1.91 0.85
N GLY A 10 13.46 -1.11 0.23
CA GLY A 10 12.74 -1.46 -0.99
C GLY A 10 13.65 -1.70 -2.20
N GLY A 11 13.14 -2.48 -3.15
CA GLY A 11 13.79 -2.72 -4.43
C GLY A 11 13.65 -1.54 -5.39
N ARG A 12 14.35 -1.61 -6.53
CA ARG A 12 14.32 -0.55 -7.57
C ARG A 12 13.17 -0.66 -8.58
N PHE A 13 12.33 -1.69 -8.48
CA PHE A 13 11.36 -2.04 -9.52
C PHE A 13 9.90 -1.93 -9.05
N ASP A 14 9.66 -2.10 -7.75
CA ASP A 14 8.34 -2.02 -7.14
C ASP A 14 7.74 -0.63 -7.38
N GLY A 15 6.56 -0.57 -7.99
CA GLY A 15 5.92 0.64 -8.51
C GLY A 15 6.64 1.33 -9.68
N ILE A 16 7.93 1.63 -9.51
CA ILE A 16 8.76 2.46 -10.40
C ILE A 16 8.74 1.93 -11.84
N ILE A 17 8.76 0.60 -12.03
CA ILE A 17 8.71 0.01 -13.37
C ILE A 17 7.43 0.38 -14.13
N GLY A 18 6.30 0.47 -13.41
CA GLY A 18 5.00 0.80 -14.00
C GLY A 18 4.91 2.26 -14.42
N VAL A 19 5.46 3.17 -13.61
CA VAL A 19 5.55 4.60 -13.96
C VAL A 19 6.46 4.79 -15.17
N LEU A 20 7.67 4.25 -15.14
CA LEU A 20 8.64 4.38 -16.24
C LEU A 20 8.14 3.73 -17.54
N ALA A 21 7.50 2.56 -17.46
CA ALA A 21 6.90 1.93 -18.63
C ALA A 21 5.78 2.78 -19.24
N GLY A 22 4.96 3.44 -18.41
CA GLY A 22 3.97 4.40 -18.91
C GLY A 22 4.59 5.57 -19.66
N ILE A 23 5.70 6.13 -19.14
CA ILE A 23 6.45 7.20 -19.80
C ILE A 23 7.02 6.71 -21.14
N GLU A 24 7.60 5.51 -21.16
CA GLU A 24 8.17 4.91 -22.37
C GLU A 24 7.11 4.66 -23.45
N VAL A 25 5.90 4.24 -23.05
CA VAL A 25 4.75 4.14 -23.97
C VAL A 25 4.41 5.52 -24.56
N ALA A 26 4.36 6.58 -23.74
CA ALA A 26 4.09 7.93 -24.24
C ALA A 26 5.15 8.42 -25.23
N HIS A 27 6.43 8.15 -24.94
CA HIS A 27 7.53 8.47 -25.85
C HIS A 27 7.40 7.72 -27.18
N THR A 28 7.17 6.40 -27.11
CA THR A 28 7.01 5.55 -28.29
C THR A 28 5.84 6.00 -29.17
N LEU A 29 4.68 6.30 -28.57
CA LEU A 29 3.52 6.80 -29.31
C LEU A 29 3.83 8.10 -30.06
N ARG A 30 4.54 9.02 -29.40
CA ARG A 30 4.97 10.29 -30.01
C ARG A 30 5.96 10.08 -31.14
N GLU A 31 6.98 9.25 -30.95
CA GLU A 31 8.02 8.97 -31.94
C GLU A 31 7.48 8.27 -33.18
N GLN A 32 6.51 7.37 -33.00
CA GLN A 32 5.84 6.66 -34.09
C GLN A 32 4.70 7.47 -34.73
N GLY A 33 4.37 8.66 -34.19
CA GLY A 33 3.27 9.48 -34.68
C GLY A 33 1.88 8.86 -34.51
N VAL A 34 1.71 7.94 -33.56
CA VAL A 34 0.44 7.28 -33.28
C VAL A 34 -0.47 8.24 -32.51
N GLN A 35 -1.68 8.47 -33.01
CA GLN A 35 -2.71 9.27 -32.34
C GLN A 35 -3.76 8.33 -31.73
N LEU A 36 -4.14 8.59 -30.49
CA LEU A 36 -5.14 7.81 -29.77
C LEU A 36 -6.50 8.50 -29.82
N GLU A 37 -7.57 7.71 -29.75
CA GLU A 37 -8.94 8.22 -29.66
C GLU A 37 -9.24 8.87 -28.29
N HIS A 38 -8.51 8.45 -27.25
CA HIS A 38 -8.60 9.00 -25.89
C HIS A 38 -7.25 9.59 -25.45
N PRO A 39 -7.24 10.59 -24.56
CA PRO A 39 -6.03 11.08 -23.94
C PRO A 39 -5.28 9.95 -23.20
N PHE A 40 -3.94 9.97 -23.30
CA PHE A 40 -3.08 9.07 -22.55
C PHE A 40 -2.39 9.85 -21.43
N GLU A 41 -2.49 9.33 -20.21
CA GLU A 41 -1.91 9.92 -19.01
C GLU A 41 -1.07 8.90 -18.27
N VAL A 42 0.10 9.33 -17.81
CA VAL A 42 0.90 8.56 -16.86
C VAL A 42 0.69 9.16 -15.47
N ILE A 43 0.26 8.32 -14.54
CA ILE A 43 0.02 8.72 -13.15
C ILE A 43 1.02 7.99 -12.26
N ASP A 44 1.73 8.77 -11.44
CA ASP A 44 2.51 8.35 -10.29
C ASP A 44 1.70 8.66 -9.03
N PHE A 45 1.17 7.61 -8.39
CA PHE A 45 0.31 7.75 -7.23
C PHE A 45 1.13 8.00 -5.97
N LEU A 46 0.74 9.04 -5.22
CA LEU A 46 1.34 9.35 -3.94
C LEU A 46 1.09 8.23 -2.91
N SER A 47 2.17 7.75 -2.29
CA SER A 47 2.10 6.88 -1.10
C SER A 47 1.20 5.68 -1.33
N GLU A 48 1.51 4.88 -2.34
CA GLU A 48 0.89 3.56 -2.51
C GLU A 48 1.27 2.68 -1.31
N GLU A 49 2.56 2.67 -0.97
CA GLU A 49 3.08 1.88 0.13
C GLU A 49 2.55 2.39 1.48
N PRO A 50 2.58 1.54 2.53
CA PRO A 50 2.26 1.97 3.88
C PRO A 50 3.21 3.10 4.32
N SER A 51 2.66 4.31 4.44
CA SER A 51 3.38 5.45 4.98
C SER A 51 3.52 5.38 6.50
N ASP A 52 4.38 6.25 7.06
CA ASP A 52 4.53 6.48 8.50
C ASP A 52 3.22 6.92 9.18
N TYR A 53 2.23 7.39 8.41
CA TYR A 53 0.88 7.71 8.90
C TYR A 53 -0.01 6.46 9.07
N GLY A 54 0.49 5.27 8.69
CA GLY A 54 -0.26 4.03 8.69
C GLY A 54 -1.28 3.90 7.55
N ILE A 55 -1.26 4.82 6.58
CA ILE A 55 -2.16 4.85 5.43
C ILE A 55 -1.39 4.49 4.16
N SER A 56 -2.05 3.72 3.29
CA SER A 56 -1.56 3.29 1.96
C SER A 56 -2.54 3.76 0.89
N CYS A 57 -2.07 3.78 -0.36
CA CYS A 57 -2.82 4.22 -1.53
C CYS A 57 -3.36 5.66 -1.39
N VAL A 58 -2.62 6.60 -0.79
CA VAL A 58 -3.14 7.95 -0.50
C VAL A 58 -3.61 8.66 -1.79
N GLY A 59 -2.78 8.64 -2.84
CA GLY A 59 -3.07 9.29 -4.11
C GLY A 59 -4.23 8.67 -4.87
N SER A 60 -4.29 7.34 -4.97
CA SER A 60 -5.37 6.65 -5.66
C SER A 60 -6.69 6.73 -4.90
N ARG A 61 -6.66 6.72 -3.56
CA ARG A 61 -7.81 7.02 -2.70
C ARG A 61 -8.33 8.43 -2.91
N ALA A 62 -7.44 9.42 -2.98
CA ALA A 62 -7.84 10.80 -3.27
C ALA A 62 -8.48 10.90 -4.67
N LEU A 63 -7.88 10.22 -5.67
CA LEU A 63 -8.39 10.21 -7.05
C LEU A 63 -9.85 9.76 -7.12
N CYS A 64 -10.20 8.69 -6.39
CA CYS A 64 -11.55 8.10 -6.39
C CYS A 64 -12.45 8.56 -5.21
N GLY A 65 -12.00 9.52 -4.39
CA GLY A 65 -12.77 10.04 -3.24
C GLY A 65 -12.93 9.07 -2.07
N GLN A 66 -12.00 8.12 -1.93
CA GLN A 66 -11.92 7.18 -0.80
C GLN A 66 -10.90 7.59 0.27
N LEU A 67 -10.29 8.77 0.15
CA LEU A 67 -9.43 9.32 1.21
C LEU A 67 -10.31 10.03 2.24
N THR A 68 -10.55 9.39 3.38
CA THR A 68 -11.51 9.89 4.36
C THR A 68 -10.91 11.02 5.23
N PRO A 69 -11.75 11.87 5.85
CA PRO A 69 -11.28 12.85 6.82
C PRO A 69 -10.47 12.24 7.96
N ASP A 70 -10.87 11.06 8.46
CA ASP A 70 -10.13 10.36 9.52
C ASP A 70 -8.70 10.01 9.08
N MET A 71 -8.52 9.55 7.83
CA MET A 71 -7.19 9.29 7.27
C MET A 71 -6.34 10.55 7.21
N LEU A 72 -6.94 11.69 6.85
CA LEU A 72 -6.24 12.99 6.82
C LEU A 72 -5.78 13.46 8.22
N THR A 73 -6.46 13.01 9.28
CA THR A 73 -6.08 13.30 10.67
C THR A 73 -5.07 12.30 11.26
N ALA A 74 -4.78 11.20 10.56
CA ALA A 74 -3.79 10.21 10.98
C ALA A 74 -2.42 10.88 11.18
N ARG A 75 -1.70 10.46 12.22
CA ARG A 75 -0.44 11.07 12.63
C ARG A 75 0.73 10.13 12.41
N ASN A 76 1.84 10.70 11.97
CA ASN A 76 3.13 10.00 11.97
C ASN A 76 3.72 9.96 13.41
N PRO A 77 4.84 9.25 13.63
CA PRO A 77 5.50 9.17 14.94
C PRO A 77 5.89 10.53 15.55
N GLU A 78 6.16 11.54 14.71
CA GLU A 78 6.49 12.91 15.13
C GLU A 78 5.25 13.76 15.46
N GLY A 79 4.05 13.23 15.22
CA GLY A 79 2.78 13.89 15.49
C GLY A 79 2.26 14.80 14.36
N GLU A 80 2.93 14.91 13.22
CA GLU A 80 2.43 15.58 12.01
C GLU A 80 1.21 14.81 11.48
N THR A 81 0.14 15.52 11.07
CA THR A 81 -1.01 14.87 10.43
C THR A 81 -0.76 14.65 8.95
N LEU A 82 -1.40 13.65 8.34
CA LEU A 82 -1.31 13.41 6.89
C LEU A 82 -1.68 14.66 6.08
N ALA A 83 -2.72 15.40 6.50
CA ALA A 83 -3.07 16.69 5.89
C ALA A 83 -1.93 17.72 5.95
N ALA A 84 -1.24 17.84 7.10
CA ALA A 84 -0.10 18.74 7.23
C ALA A 84 1.08 18.29 6.34
N GLY A 85 1.34 16.99 6.26
CA GLY A 85 2.36 16.43 5.36
C GLY A 85 2.07 16.71 3.88
N ILE A 86 0.82 16.53 3.43
CA ILE A 86 0.37 16.88 2.08
C ILE A 86 0.56 18.37 1.81
N ALA A 87 0.14 19.23 2.73
CA ALA A 87 0.31 20.68 2.59
C ALA A 87 1.78 21.09 2.51
N ARG A 88 2.65 20.43 3.30
CA ARG A 88 4.09 20.69 3.33
C ARG A 88 4.79 20.41 2.00
N ILE A 89 4.32 19.43 1.24
CA ILE A 89 4.85 19.11 -0.10
C ILE A 89 4.16 19.88 -1.23
N GLY A 90 3.27 20.83 -0.89
CA GLY A 90 2.59 21.72 -1.85
C GLY A 90 1.22 21.23 -2.33
N GLY A 91 0.66 20.19 -1.71
CA GLY A 91 -0.73 19.77 -1.95
C GLY A 91 -1.75 20.63 -1.20
N ASP A 92 -3.02 20.49 -1.57
CA ASP A 92 -4.14 21.14 -0.88
C ASP A 92 -5.06 20.09 -0.23
N PRO A 93 -4.94 19.86 1.09
CA PRO A 93 -5.81 18.91 1.79
C PRO A 93 -7.30 19.28 1.75
N SER A 94 -7.64 20.56 1.56
CA SER A 94 -9.03 21.01 1.52
C SER A 94 -9.74 20.58 0.23
N ALA A 95 -8.98 20.32 -0.83
CA ALA A 95 -9.48 19.79 -2.11
C ALA A 95 -9.77 18.28 -2.07
N LEU A 96 -9.38 17.57 -1.01
CA LEU A 96 -9.46 16.11 -0.92
C LEU A 96 -10.80 15.60 -0.32
N GLY A 97 -11.77 16.49 -0.12
CA GLY A 97 -13.11 16.12 0.37
C GLY A 97 -14.02 15.50 -0.70
N ALA A 98 -13.60 15.48 -1.96
CA ALA A 98 -14.34 14.90 -3.08
C ALA A 98 -13.36 14.17 -4.02
N PRO A 99 -13.85 13.26 -4.90
CA PRO A 99 -13.00 12.63 -5.90
C PRO A 99 -12.30 13.67 -6.78
N LEU A 100 -10.98 13.53 -6.94
CA LEU A 100 -10.21 14.39 -7.87
C LEU A 100 -10.52 14.06 -9.34
N ARG A 101 -11.13 12.89 -9.61
CA ARG A 101 -11.56 12.48 -10.93
C ARG A 101 -13.01 12.00 -10.90
N ALA A 102 -13.80 12.43 -11.89
CA ALA A 102 -15.17 11.98 -12.07
C ALA A 102 -15.22 10.47 -12.40
N ALA A 103 -16.33 9.82 -12.03
CA ALA A 103 -16.49 8.37 -12.21
C ALA A 103 -16.40 7.91 -13.69
N ASP A 104 -16.80 8.77 -14.62
CA ASP A 104 -16.73 8.58 -16.07
C ASP A 104 -15.48 9.22 -16.70
N GLY A 105 -14.61 9.82 -15.89
CA GLY A 105 -13.39 10.51 -16.34
C GLY A 105 -12.22 9.57 -16.68
N THR A 106 -12.40 8.26 -16.68
CA THR A 106 -11.36 7.29 -17.03
C THR A 106 -11.95 6.14 -17.84
N ALA A 107 -11.52 6.04 -19.10
CA ALA A 107 -11.94 4.95 -19.99
C ALA A 107 -11.33 3.60 -19.57
N ALA A 108 -10.05 3.61 -19.17
CA ALA A 108 -9.34 2.43 -18.68
C ALA A 108 -8.15 2.83 -17.80
N PHE A 109 -7.77 1.95 -16.88
CA PHE A 109 -6.53 2.04 -16.12
C PHE A 109 -5.72 0.76 -16.32
N VAL A 110 -4.43 0.91 -16.64
CA VAL A 110 -3.48 -0.19 -16.81
C VAL A 110 -2.26 0.10 -15.96
N GLU A 111 -1.80 -0.92 -15.25
CA GLU A 111 -0.62 -0.91 -14.42
C GLU A 111 0.27 -2.11 -14.79
N LEU A 112 1.53 -1.81 -15.11
CA LEU A 112 2.58 -2.82 -15.21
C LEU A 112 3.26 -2.91 -13.85
N HIS A 113 3.44 -4.12 -13.36
CA HIS A 113 4.09 -4.36 -12.08
C HIS A 113 4.97 -5.60 -12.11
N ILE A 114 5.96 -5.66 -11.22
CA ILE A 114 6.67 -6.91 -10.95
C ILE A 114 5.74 -7.88 -10.20
N GLU A 115 5.99 -9.18 -10.34
CA GLU A 115 5.15 -10.21 -9.71
C GLU A 115 5.17 -10.14 -8.16
N GLN A 116 6.31 -9.75 -7.58
CA GLN A 116 6.60 -9.85 -6.13
C GLN A 116 6.48 -11.28 -5.56
N GLY A 117 6.37 -12.28 -6.43
CA GLY A 117 6.27 -13.69 -6.11
C GLY A 117 7.11 -14.56 -7.05
N PRO A 118 7.16 -15.89 -6.82
CA PRO A 118 8.02 -16.81 -7.57
C PRO A 118 7.29 -17.59 -8.67
N VAL A 119 6.02 -17.31 -8.98
CA VAL A 119 5.17 -18.12 -9.85
C VAL A 119 5.59 -18.04 -11.31
N LEU A 120 5.87 -16.84 -11.84
CA LEU A 120 6.32 -16.68 -13.23
C LEU A 120 7.70 -17.28 -13.41
N GLU A 121 8.62 -17.03 -12.47
CA GLU A 121 9.97 -17.62 -12.47
C GLU A 121 9.91 -19.16 -12.45
N SER A 122 9.18 -19.74 -11.50
CA SER A 122 9.08 -21.21 -11.36
C SER A 122 8.42 -21.90 -12.55
N ARG A 123 7.62 -21.16 -13.34
CA ARG A 123 6.99 -21.65 -14.57
C ARG A 123 7.74 -21.27 -15.85
N GLY A 124 8.82 -20.50 -15.76
CA GLY A 124 9.57 -20.01 -16.91
C GLY A 124 8.75 -19.09 -17.83
N LEU A 125 7.82 -18.31 -17.25
CA LEU A 125 6.94 -17.42 -17.99
C LEU A 125 7.41 -15.95 -17.88
N PRO A 126 7.39 -15.17 -18.98
CA PRO A 126 7.84 -13.79 -18.94
C PRO A 126 6.75 -12.78 -18.53
N ILE A 127 5.47 -13.12 -18.71
CA ILE A 127 4.33 -12.21 -18.52
C ILE A 127 3.18 -12.96 -17.85
N GLY A 128 2.56 -12.31 -16.86
CA GLY A 128 1.28 -12.72 -16.27
C GLY A 128 0.20 -11.68 -16.55
N VAL A 129 -1.00 -12.13 -16.91
CA VAL A 129 -2.19 -11.27 -16.97
C VAL A 129 -2.91 -11.39 -15.64
N VAL A 130 -2.87 -10.33 -14.85
CA VAL A 130 -3.48 -10.29 -13.51
C VAL A 130 -5.01 -10.30 -13.64
N THR A 131 -5.66 -11.28 -13.03
CA THR A 131 -7.13 -11.39 -13.03
C THR A 131 -7.77 -10.88 -11.75
N ASN A 132 -7.04 -10.96 -10.63
CA ASN A 132 -7.54 -10.67 -9.29
C ASN A 132 -6.41 -10.15 -8.40
N ILE A 133 -6.79 -9.38 -7.39
CA ILE A 133 -5.91 -8.91 -6.31
C ILE A 133 -6.45 -9.49 -5.00
N VAL A 134 -5.56 -9.90 -4.09
CA VAL A 134 -5.94 -10.45 -2.80
C VAL A 134 -6.63 -9.41 -1.91
N GLY A 135 -7.59 -9.83 -1.10
CA GLY A 135 -8.15 -8.99 -0.04
C GLY A 135 -7.17 -8.90 1.14
N ILE A 136 -6.89 -7.68 1.61
CA ILE A 136 -5.97 -7.46 2.74
C ILE A 136 -6.75 -6.95 3.94
N ARG A 137 -6.52 -7.55 5.11
CA ARG A 137 -7.02 -7.04 6.40
C ARG A 137 -5.87 -6.96 7.39
N ARG A 138 -5.70 -5.78 7.99
CA ARG A 138 -4.74 -5.52 9.07
C ARG A 138 -5.52 -5.38 10.38
N VAL A 139 -5.05 -6.03 11.44
CA VAL A 139 -5.70 -6.03 12.76
C VAL A 139 -4.64 -5.78 13.82
N LEU A 140 -4.88 -4.80 14.69
CA LEU A 140 -4.08 -4.59 15.90
C LEU A 140 -4.68 -5.45 17.03
N ILE A 141 -3.85 -6.29 17.64
CA ILE A 141 -4.24 -7.11 18.79
C ILE A 141 -3.37 -6.69 19.98
N THR A 142 -4.02 -6.22 21.04
CA THR A 142 -3.37 -5.92 22.32
C THR A 142 -3.57 -7.09 23.26
N VAL A 143 -2.48 -7.69 23.74
CA VAL A 143 -2.52 -8.74 24.77
C VAL A 143 -2.08 -8.12 26.09
N GLU A 144 -2.99 -8.03 27.04
CA GLU A 144 -2.73 -7.48 28.36
C GLU A 144 -2.42 -8.60 29.36
N GLY A 145 -1.28 -8.47 30.03
CA GLY A 145 -0.84 -9.37 31.09
C GLY A 145 -0.78 -8.67 32.43
N GLN A 146 0.01 -9.23 33.35
CA GLN A 146 0.33 -8.63 34.64
C GLN A 146 1.85 -8.54 34.79
N PRO A 147 2.43 -7.33 34.93
CA PRO A 147 3.85 -7.18 35.25
C PRO A 147 4.17 -7.78 36.61
N ASP A 148 5.22 -8.58 36.69
CA ASP A 148 5.69 -9.21 37.93
C ASP A 148 7.18 -9.58 37.84
N HIS A 149 7.78 -10.00 38.95
CA HIS A 149 9.21 -10.31 39.02
C HIS A 149 9.54 -11.66 38.37
N ALA A 150 10.24 -11.61 37.22
CA ALA A 150 10.51 -12.77 36.37
C ALA A 150 11.23 -13.94 37.06
N GLY A 151 11.99 -13.70 38.14
CA GLY A 151 12.70 -14.75 38.89
C GLY A 151 11.93 -15.35 40.07
N THR A 152 10.91 -14.66 40.60
CA THR A 152 10.28 -15.04 41.88
C THR A 152 8.81 -15.35 41.75
N THR A 153 8.13 -14.89 40.69
CA THR A 153 6.74 -15.26 40.41
C THR A 153 6.68 -16.72 39.92
N PRO A 154 6.03 -17.64 40.66
CA PRO A 154 5.82 -19.01 40.23
C PRO A 154 5.11 -19.09 38.87
N MET A 155 5.47 -20.08 38.05
CA MET A 155 4.98 -20.17 36.66
C MET A 155 3.46 -20.34 36.55
N ASP A 156 2.84 -21.00 37.53
CA ASP A 156 1.42 -21.35 37.59
C ASP A 156 0.50 -20.16 37.90
N ILE A 157 1.05 -19.04 38.38
CA ILE A 157 0.28 -17.83 38.69
C ILE A 157 0.53 -16.66 37.73
N ARG A 158 1.40 -16.83 36.73
CA ARG A 158 1.75 -15.75 35.79
C ARG A 158 0.61 -15.42 34.84
N ARG A 159 0.48 -14.13 34.51
CA ARG A 159 -0.33 -13.63 33.39
C ARG A 159 0.60 -12.99 32.36
N ASP A 160 1.35 -13.84 31.68
CA ASP A 160 2.40 -13.42 30.75
C ASP A 160 1.82 -13.04 29.38
N ALA A 161 1.87 -11.74 29.06
CA ALA A 161 1.36 -11.20 27.81
C ALA A 161 2.11 -11.73 26.57
N LEU A 162 3.44 -11.93 26.67
CA LEU A 162 4.25 -12.40 25.54
C LEU A 162 3.96 -13.87 25.25
N VAL A 163 3.78 -14.69 26.28
CA VAL A 163 3.33 -16.08 26.11
C VAL A 163 1.93 -16.13 25.48
N GLY A 164 1.01 -15.25 25.91
CA GLY A 164 -0.31 -15.11 25.28
C GLY A 164 -0.22 -14.74 23.80
N ALA A 165 0.58 -13.73 23.47
CA ALA A 165 0.81 -13.30 22.08
C ALA A 165 1.43 -14.40 21.22
N ALA A 166 2.45 -15.12 21.73
CA ALA A 166 3.09 -16.22 21.01
C ALA A 166 2.10 -17.33 20.61
N ARG A 167 1.13 -17.65 21.50
CA ARG A 167 0.07 -18.62 21.20
C ARG A 167 -0.88 -18.14 20.10
N ILE A 168 -1.22 -16.85 20.07
CA ILE A 168 -2.05 -16.26 19.02
C ILE A 168 -1.34 -16.33 17.68
N ILE A 169 -0.05 -15.97 17.65
CA ILE A 169 0.79 -16.01 16.44
C ILE A 169 0.89 -17.44 15.89
N ASP A 170 1.21 -18.42 16.75
CA ASP A 170 1.29 -19.83 16.34
C ASP A 170 -0.05 -20.36 15.80
N ALA A 171 -1.16 -20.06 16.49
CA ALA A 171 -2.47 -20.46 16.03
C ALA A 171 -2.83 -19.86 14.66
N ALA A 172 -2.55 -18.56 14.45
CA ALA A 172 -2.77 -17.89 13.17
C ALA A 172 -1.92 -18.49 12.05
N HIS A 173 -0.63 -18.75 12.29
CA HIS A 173 0.27 -19.37 11.31
C HIS A 173 -0.18 -20.77 10.92
N ARG A 174 -0.54 -21.61 11.90
CA ARG A 174 -1.06 -22.96 11.64
C ARG A 174 -2.35 -22.93 10.83
N GLN A 175 -3.26 -22.01 11.13
CA GLN A 175 -4.51 -21.89 10.39
C GLN A 175 -4.27 -21.42 8.94
N ALA A 176 -3.35 -20.48 8.72
CA ALA A 176 -3.00 -19.99 7.38
C ALA A 176 -2.30 -21.07 6.53
N SER A 177 -1.49 -21.92 7.15
CA SER A 177 -0.70 -22.95 6.44
C SER A 177 -1.50 -24.24 6.16
N ALA A 178 -2.69 -24.39 6.73
CA ALA A 178 -3.55 -25.55 6.53
C ALA A 178 -4.49 -25.42 5.30
N ALA A 179 -4.48 -24.25 4.64
CA ALA A 179 -5.31 -23.93 3.49
C ALA A 179 -4.60 -24.20 2.15
#